data_AF-A0A376Y609-F1
#
_entry.id   AF-A0A376Y609-F1
#
_cell.length_a   1.000
_cell.length_b   1.000
_cell.length_c   1.000
_cell.angle_alpha   90.00
_cell.angle_beta   90.00
_cell.angle_gamma   90.00
#
_symmetry.space_group_name_H-M   'P 1'
#
loop_
_entity.id
_entity.type
_entity.pdbx_description
1 polymer ?
#
loop_
_entity_poly.entity_id
_entity_poly.type
_entity_poly.pdbx_seq_one_letter_code
_entity_poly.pdbx_strand_id
1 'polypeptide(L)'
;MLHGQRTVFPISLGLASSFNLDAVKTVGRVSAYEAADDGLNMDLGTDGRCLARSALGTCFRRFWRRYVSHLTMGKTMVEAMQGKSPADRYSVMTSVKHFAAYGAVEGGKEYNTVDMSPQRLFNDYMPPYKAGLDAGSGAVMVALNSLNGTPATSDSWLLKDVLRDQWGFKGITVSDHGAIKRAD
;
A
#
# COMPACT_ATOMS: atom_id res chain seq x y z
N MET A 1 -9.95 -4.15 5.42
CA MET A 1 -10.81 -2.94 5.51
C MET A 1 -10.27 -1.89 4.58
N LEU A 2 -11.01 -1.49 3.55
CA LEU A 2 -10.48 -0.55 2.55
C LEU A 2 -10.61 0.92 2.99
N HIS A 3 -11.72 1.27 3.63
CA HIS A 3 -12.06 2.64 4.03
C HIS A 3 -13.08 2.62 5.17
N GLY A 4 -12.81 1.80 6.20
CA GLY A 4 -13.74 1.52 7.28
C GLY A 4 -13.95 0.03 7.52
N GLN A 5 -14.57 -0.29 8.67
CA GLN A 5 -14.90 -1.65 9.10
C GLN A 5 -16.42 -1.85 9.13
N ARG A 6 -17.06 -1.51 10.26
CA ARG A 6 -18.52 -1.46 10.42
C ARG A 6 -19.02 -0.11 9.94
N THR A 7 -18.35 0.95 10.37
CA THR A 7 -18.56 2.31 9.86
C THR A 7 -17.76 2.50 8.58
N VAL A 8 -18.47 2.80 7.48
CA VAL A 8 -17.87 2.96 6.14
C VAL A 8 -17.67 4.44 5.83
N PHE A 9 -16.43 4.83 5.54
CA PHE A 9 -16.03 6.18 5.13
C PHE A 9 -16.00 6.31 3.60
N PRO A 10 -15.80 7.53 3.05
CA PRO A 10 -15.54 7.68 1.62
C PRO A 10 -14.38 6.80 1.16
N ILE A 11 -14.48 6.27 -0.06
CA ILE A 11 -13.40 5.49 -0.66
C ILE A 11 -12.09 6.27 -0.61
N SER A 12 -10.96 5.58 -0.59
CA SER A 12 -9.64 6.17 -0.35
C SER A 12 -9.28 7.31 -1.31
N LEU A 13 -9.79 7.32 -2.55
CA LEU A 13 -9.65 8.45 -3.49
C LEU A 13 -10.44 9.70 -3.03
N GLY A 14 -11.64 9.50 -2.49
CA GLY A 14 -12.46 10.57 -1.90
C GLY A 14 -11.81 11.12 -0.63
N LEU A 15 -11.31 10.25 0.25
CA LEU A 15 -10.56 10.65 1.43
C LEU A 15 -9.30 11.44 1.06
N ALA A 16 -8.55 10.98 0.05
CA ALA A 16 -7.37 11.66 -0.47
C ALA A 16 -7.68 13.08 -0.99
N SER A 17 -8.85 13.26 -1.60
CA SER A 17 -9.32 14.56 -2.10
C SER A 17 -9.61 15.58 -1.01
N SER A 18 -9.67 15.17 0.27
CA SER A 18 -9.81 16.10 1.40
C SER A 18 -8.56 16.93 1.68
N PHE A 19 -7.37 16.44 1.29
CA PHE A 19 -6.07 17.00 1.69
C PHE A 19 -5.95 17.26 3.21
N ASN A 20 -6.69 16.50 4.03
CA ASN A 20 -6.80 16.71 5.47
C ASN A 20 -6.24 15.51 6.22
N LEU A 21 -5.07 15.69 6.87
CA LEU A 21 -4.43 14.64 7.64
C LEU A 21 -5.23 14.23 8.87
N ASP A 22 -5.97 15.14 9.50
CA ASP A 22 -6.77 14.81 10.69
C ASP A 22 -8.00 13.97 10.32
N ALA A 23 -8.55 14.19 9.12
CA ALA A 23 -9.57 13.30 8.56
C ALA A 23 -9.00 11.89 8.34
N VAL A 24 -7.81 11.77 7.75
CA VAL A 24 -7.13 10.47 7.56
C VAL A 24 -6.85 9.77 8.89
N LYS A 25 -6.34 10.50 9.89
CA LYS A 25 -6.10 9.96 11.24
C LYS A 25 -7.39 9.43 11.84
N THR A 26 -8.48 10.19 11.73
CA THR A 26 -9.80 9.81 12.27
C THR A 26 -10.29 8.53 11.61
N VAL A 27 -10.24 8.45 10.28
CA VAL A 27 -10.62 7.24 9.53
C VAL A 27 -9.77 6.04 9.96
N GLY A 28 -8.44 6.19 10.03
CA GLY A 28 -7.54 5.11 10.45
C GLY A 28 -7.81 4.64 11.89
N ARG A 29 -8.00 5.58 12.83
CA ARG A 29 -8.29 5.26 14.24
C ARG A 29 -9.63 4.57 14.44
N VAL A 30 -10.70 5.05 13.80
CA VAL A 30 -12.02 4.42 13.92
C VAL A 30 -12.00 3.03 13.28
N SER A 31 -11.40 2.91 12.09
CA SER A 31 -11.28 1.61 11.40
C SER A 31 -10.51 0.59 12.25
N ALA A 32 -9.35 0.97 12.81
CA ALA A 32 -8.55 0.09 13.65
C ALA A 32 -9.24 -0.27 14.98
N TYR A 33 -9.95 0.69 15.58
CA TYR A 33 -10.73 0.43 16.79
C TYR A 33 -11.80 -0.62 16.54
N GLU A 34 -12.63 -0.43 15.50
CA GLU A 34 -13.69 -1.38 15.16
C GLU A 34 -13.13 -2.75 14.76
N ALA A 35 -12.03 -2.76 14.01
CA ALA A 35 -11.34 -3.98 13.63
C ALA A 35 -10.89 -4.82 14.83
N ALA A 36 -10.16 -4.18 15.75
CA ALA A 36 -9.61 -4.85 16.90
C ALA A 36 -10.72 -5.30 17.86
N ASP A 37 -11.78 -4.50 17.99
CA ASP A 37 -12.99 -4.83 18.76
C ASP A 37 -13.73 -6.05 18.20
N ASP A 38 -13.74 -6.23 16.87
CA ASP A 38 -14.26 -7.42 16.19
C ASP A 38 -13.27 -8.62 16.20
N GLY A 39 -12.09 -8.46 16.81
CA GLY A 39 -11.07 -9.52 16.91
C GLY A 39 -10.13 -9.65 15.70
N LEU A 40 -10.09 -8.66 14.80
CA LEU A 40 -9.17 -8.63 13.66
C LEU A 40 -7.82 -8.01 14.07
N ASN A 41 -6.72 -8.67 13.69
CA ASN A 41 -5.36 -8.24 14.07
C ASN A 41 -4.55 -7.62 12.93
N MET A 42 -5.02 -7.75 11.69
CA MET A 42 -4.32 -7.23 10.50
C MET A 42 -5.30 -6.66 9.49
N ASP A 43 -4.98 -5.48 8.98
CA ASP A 43 -5.63 -4.90 7.83
C ASP A 43 -4.84 -5.14 6.54
N LEU A 44 -5.48 -5.81 5.59
CA LEU A 44 -4.98 -6.01 4.23
C LEU A 44 -5.49 -4.92 3.27
N GLY A 45 -6.11 -3.84 3.75
CA GLY A 45 -6.74 -2.82 2.93
C GLY A 45 -5.96 -1.53 2.78
N THR A 46 -4.84 -1.38 3.51
CA THR A 46 -3.92 -0.25 3.45
C THR A 46 -3.26 -0.18 2.06
N ASP A 47 -3.98 0.42 1.12
CA ASP A 47 -3.64 0.42 -0.30
C ASP A 47 -2.61 1.51 -0.61
N GLY A 48 -1.42 1.07 -0.97
CA GLY A 48 -0.38 1.86 -1.59
C GLY A 48 -0.80 2.48 -2.91
N ARG A 49 -1.89 2.05 -3.58
CA ARG A 49 -2.39 2.68 -4.83
C ARG A 49 -3.04 4.05 -4.63
N CYS A 50 -3.54 4.37 -3.45
CA CYS A 50 -3.94 5.75 -3.16
C CYS A 50 -2.73 6.66 -2.92
N LEU A 51 -1.55 6.05 -2.83
CA LEU A 51 -0.28 6.70 -2.52
C LEU A 51 0.66 6.68 -3.75
N ALA A 52 0.52 5.66 -4.61
CA ALA A 52 1.31 5.39 -5.81
C ALA A 52 0.45 5.51 -7.06
N ARG A 53 1.02 6.20 -8.05
CA ARG A 53 0.49 6.39 -9.40
C ARG A 53 -0.28 5.15 -9.92
N SER A 54 -1.60 5.24 -9.97
CA SER A 54 -2.43 4.26 -10.70
C SER A 54 -2.51 4.66 -12.19
N ALA A 55 -2.37 3.70 -13.10
CA ALA A 55 -2.62 3.84 -14.53
C ALA A 55 -4.11 4.04 -14.83
N LEU A 56 -5.00 3.75 -13.88
CA LEU A 56 -6.40 4.19 -13.91
C LEU A 56 -6.55 5.71 -13.71
N GLY A 57 -5.45 6.46 -13.61
CA GLY A 57 -5.48 7.92 -13.62
C GLY A 57 -4.10 8.53 -13.88
N THR A 58 -3.86 8.94 -15.12
CA THR A 58 -2.79 9.87 -15.55
C THR A 58 -2.79 11.24 -14.82
N CYS A 59 -3.68 11.46 -13.84
CA CYS A 59 -3.92 12.73 -13.15
C CYS A 59 -2.81 13.20 -12.19
N PHE A 60 -1.91 12.33 -11.70
CA PHE A 60 -1.02 12.72 -10.59
C PHE A 60 0.27 13.45 -10.97
N ARG A 61 0.68 13.44 -12.23
CA ARG A 61 1.95 14.05 -12.67
C ARG A 61 1.95 15.59 -12.57
N ARG A 62 0.80 16.24 -12.54
CA ARG A 62 0.71 17.70 -12.72
C ARG A 62 1.00 18.54 -11.47
N PHE A 63 1.08 17.95 -10.27
CA PHE A 63 1.36 18.71 -9.05
C PHE A 63 2.18 17.90 -8.05
N TRP A 64 3.49 18.17 -7.98
CA TRP A 64 4.41 17.64 -6.96
C TRP A 64 3.84 17.74 -5.52
N ARG A 65 3.14 18.85 -5.22
CA ARG A 65 2.46 19.06 -3.94
C ARG A 65 1.39 18.01 -3.64
N ARG A 66 0.68 17.53 -4.67
CA ARG A 66 -0.30 16.44 -4.52
C ARG A 66 0.41 15.12 -4.26
N TYR A 67 1.49 14.81 -4.96
CA TYR A 67 2.26 13.59 -4.74
C TYR A 67 2.76 13.47 -3.29
N VAL A 68 3.40 14.53 -2.77
CA VAL A 68 3.87 14.58 -1.38
C VAL A 68 2.69 14.48 -0.39
N SER A 69 1.56 15.13 -0.68
CA SER A 69 0.37 15.01 0.17
C SER A 69 -0.13 13.57 0.29
N HIS A 70 -0.14 12.81 -0.81
CA HIS A 70 -0.59 11.41 -0.76
C HIS A 70 0.40 10.56 0.04
N LEU A 71 1.71 10.68 -0.18
CA LEU A 71 2.72 10.00 0.64
C LEU A 71 2.50 10.22 2.14
N THR A 72 2.28 11.48 2.53
CA THR A 72 2.03 11.86 3.93
C THR A 72 0.72 11.25 4.45
N MET A 73 -0.35 11.24 3.64
CA MET A 73 -1.63 10.61 4.03
C MET A 73 -1.48 9.10 4.23
N GLY A 74 -0.68 8.42 3.41
CA GLY A 74 -0.39 7.00 3.56
C GLY A 74 0.34 6.64 4.84
N LYS A 75 1.42 7.38 5.11
CA LYS A 75 2.15 7.31 6.37
C LYS A 75 1.20 7.55 7.56
N THR A 76 0.38 8.59 7.47
CA THR A 76 -0.60 8.94 8.51
C THR A 76 -1.60 7.82 8.75
N MET A 77 -2.07 7.13 7.69
CA MET A 77 -2.97 5.98 7.82
C MET A 77 -2.30 4.83 8.57
N VAL A 78 -1.06 4.47 8.20
CA VAL A 78 -0.29 3.42 8.88
C VAL A 78 -0.11 3.75 10.36
N GLU A 79 0.37 4.95 10.67
CA GLU A 79 0.58 5.41 12.05
C GLU A 79 -0.72 5.42 12.85
N ALA A 80 -1.83 5.88 12.25
CA ALA A 80 -3.12 5.88 12.90
C ALA A 80 -3.57 4.45 13.22
N MET A 81 -3.53 3.53 12.27
CA MET A 81 -4.03 2.17 12.48
C MET A 81 -3.18 1.36 13.46
N GLN A 82 -1.85 1.48 13.40
CA GLN A 82 -0.96 0.73 14.27
C GLN A 82 -0.74 1.37 15.64
N GLY A 83 -1.00 2.68 15.78
CA GLY A 83 -0.74 3.40 17.02
C GLY A 83 0.75 3.32 17.42
N LYS A 84 1.02 3.13 18.72
CA LYS A 84 2.40 2.94 19.22
C LYS A 84 2.92 1.54 18.93
N SER A 85 2.03 0.55 18.99
CA SER A 85 2.32 -0.84 18.66
C SER A 85 1.10 -1.54 18.04
N PRO A 86 1.27 -2.35 16.99
CA PRO A 86 0.18 -3.18 16.46
C PRO A 86 -0.32 -4.24 17.46
N ALA A 87 0.37 -4.43 18.59
CA ALA A 87 -0.07 -5.28 19.70
C ALA A 87 -0.99 -4.57 20.70
N ASP A 88 -1.18 -3.25 20.59
CA ASP A 88 -2.07 -2.51 21.47
C ASP A 88 -3.54 -2.90 21.23
N ARG A 89 -4.36 -2.91 22.29
CA ARG A 89 -5.76 -3.40 22.28
C ARG A 89 -6.65 -2.85 21.16
N TYR A 90 -6.40 -1.63 20.70
CA TYR A 90 -7.20 -0.95 19.67
C TYR A 90 -6.35 -0.54 18.47
N SER A 91 -5.34 -1.34 18.19
CA SER A 91 -4.47 -1.20 17.02
C SER A 91 -4.52 -2.48 16.21
N VAL A 92 -4.26 -2.36 14.92
CA VAL A 92 -4.12 -3.50 14.01
C VAL A 92 -2.87 -3.34 13.18
N MET A 93 -2.20 -4.45 12.86
CA MET A 93 -1.09 -4.43 11.92
C MET A 93 -1.59 -4.00 10.55
N THR A 94 -0.87 -3.12 9.86
CA THR A 94 -1.19 -2.79 8.46
C THR A 94 -0.35 -3.61 7.51
N SER A 95 -0.92 -3.91 6.34
CA SER A 95 -0.21 -4.47 5.20
C SER A 95 -0.23 -3.50 4.03
N VAL A 96 0.91 -2.87 3.74
CA VAL A 96 1.08 -2.05 2.53
C VAL A 96 0.91 -2.92 1.28
N LYS A 97 0.16 -2.44 0.27
CA LYS A 97 -0.10 -3.22 -0.95
C LYS A 97 -0.29 -2.37 -2.20
N HIS A 98 -0.26 -2.89 -3.42
CA HIS A 98 0.21 -4.22 -3.80
C HIS A 98 1.64 -4.05 -4.31
N PHE A 99 2.60 -4.67 -3.62
CA PHE A 99 4.03 -4.48 -3.85
C PHE A 99 4.51 -5.34 -5.04
N ALA A 100 4.86 -4.78 -6.20
CA ALA A 100 4.95 -3.35 -6.50
C ALA A 100 4.43 -2.98 -7.88
N ALA A 101 4.17 -1.68 -8.03
CA ALA A 101 3.76 -1.02 -9.27
C ALA A 101 2.49 -1.58 -9.92
N TYR A 102 1.63 -2.31 -9.19
CA TYR A 102 0.37 -2.86 -9.71
C TYR A 102 -0.54 -1.82 -10.36
N GLY A 103 -0.45 -0.56 -9.91
CA GLY A 103 -1.15 0.54 -10.55
C GLY A 103 -0.76 0.73 -12.02
N ALA A 104 0.45 0.36 -12.47
CA ALA A 104 0.99 0.67 -13.79
C ALA A 104 0.61 -0.30 -14.91
N VAL A 105 -0.36 -1.19 -14.68
CA VAL A 105 -0.77 -2.24 -15.62
C VAL A 105 -1.05 -1.69 -17.02
N GLU A 106 -0.52 -2.37 -18.04
CA GLU A 106 -0.67 -1.94 -19.42
C GLU A 106 -2.15 -1.92 -19.85
N GLY A 107 -2.54 -0.84 -20.54
CA GLY A 107 -3.92 -0.64 -20.98
C GLY A 107 -4.93 -0.43 -19.85
N GLY A 108 -4.49 -0.28 -18.60
CA GLY A 108 -5.39 -0.17 -17.44
C GLY A 108 -6.13 -1.48 -17.14
N LYS A 109 -5.70 -2.60 -17.71
CA LYS A 109 -6.31 -3.91 -17.51
C LYS A 109 -5.75 -4.55 -16.24
N GLU A 110 -6.61 -4.84 -15.28
CA GLU A 110 -6.24 -5.54 -14.04
C GLU A 110 -5.46 -6.83 -14.35
N TYR A 111 -4.46 -7.11 -13.50
CA TYR A 111 -3.53 -8.25 -13.61
C TYR A 111 -2.60 -8.27 -14.83
N ASN A 112 -2.65 -7.25 -15.70
CA ASN A 112 -1.80 -7.22 -16.90
C ASN A 112 -0.32 -6.93 -16.56
N THR A 113 0.54 -7.02 -17.57
CA THR A 113 1.97 -6.74 -17.45
C THR A 113 2.24 -5.29 -17.04
N VAL A 114 3.31 -5.10 -16.28
CA VAL A 114 3.93 -3.80 -16.02
C VAL A 114 5.36 -3.82 -16.57
N ASP A 115 5.68 -2.85 -17.42
CA ASP A 115 7.04 -2.63 -17.93
C ASP A 115 7.47 -1.18 -17.72
N MET A 116 8.61 -0.98 -17.06
CA MET A 116 9.21 0.34 -16.89
C MET A 116 10.69 0.28 -16.50
N SER A 117 11.41 1.38 -16.76
CA SER A 117 12.79 1.51 -16.31
C SER A 117 12.90 1.55 -14.78
N PRO A 118 14.02 1.05 -14.21
CA PRO A 118 14.26 1.15 -12.76
C PRO A 118 14.18 2.59 -12.24
N GLN A 119 14.67 3.58 -13.00
CA GLN A 119 14.60 4.98 -12.60
C GLN A 119 13.16 5.44 -12.42
N ARG A 120 12.26 5.07 -13.34
CA ARG A 120 10.84 5.41 -13.23
C ARG A 120 10.19 4.67 -12.08
N LEU A 121 10.50 3.38 -11.90
CA LEU A 121 9.99 2.58 -10.80
C LEU A 121 10.33 3.23 -9.45
N PHE A 122 11.61 3.52 -9.21
CA PHE A 122 12.07 4.06 -7.93
C PHE A 122 11.67 5.51 -7.66
N ASN A 123 11.56 6.35 -8.69
CA ASN A 123 11.18 7.76 -8.49
C ASN A 123 9.67 7.95 -8.38
N ASP A 124 8.88 7.19 -9.14
CA ASP A 124 7.43 7.47 -9.26
C ASP A 124 6.57 6.49 -8.45
N TYR A 125 6.94 5.21 -8.41
CA TYR A 125 6.04 4.14 -7.95
C TYR A 125 6.46 3.54 -6.61
N MET A 126 7.76 3.45 -6.31
CA MET A 126 8.27 2.87 -5.06
C MET A 126 8.13 3.75 -3.79
N PRO A 127 8.24 5.09 -3.84
CA PRO A 127 8.24 5.92 -2.63
C PRO A 127 7.04 5.73 -1.70
N PRO A 128 5.81 5.49 -2.19
CA PRO A 128 4.65 5.23 -1.36
C PRO A 128 4.73 3.95 -0.54
N TYR A 129 5.27 2.86 -1.12
CA TYR A 129 5.50 1.63 -0.38
C TYR A 129 6.56 1.87 0.69
N LYS A 130 7.67 2.52 0.31
CA LYS A 130 8.73 2.86 1.28
C LYS A 130 8.20 3.71 2.43
N ALA A 131 7.40 4.74 2.15
CA ALA A 131 6.82 5.61 3.17
C ALA A 131 5.90 4.85 4.13
N GLY A 132 5.08 3.92 3.64
CA GLY A 132 4.23 3.07 4.49
C GLY A 132 5.03 2.10 5.35
N LEU A 133 6.11 1.52 4.80
CA LEU A 133 7.01 0.64 5.55
C LEU A 133 7.84 1.41 6.58
N ASP A 134 8.35 2.60 6.24
CA ASP A 134 9.07 3.50 7.15
C ASP A 134 8.15 4.05 8.26
N ALA A 135 6.85 4.16 7.99
CA ALA A 135 5.82 4.46 9.00
C ALA A 135 5.54 3.29 9.95
N GLY A 136 6.17 2.13 9.72
CA GLY A 136 6.16 0.98 10.61
C GLY A 136 5.21 -0.14 10.18
N SER A 137 4.61 -0.09 8.99
CA SER A 137 3.68 -1.14 8.53
C SER A 137 4.30 -2.53 8.72
N GLY A 138 3.63 -3.40 9.47
CA GLY A 138 4.17 -4.70 9.87
C GLY A 138 4.16 -5.75 8.76
N ALA A 139 3.42 -5.51 7.68
CA ALA A 139 3.32 -6.42 6.55
C ALA A 139 3.36 -5.71 5.19
N VAL A 140 3.63 -6.49 4.16
CA VAL A 140 3.50 -6.07 2.76
C VAL A 140 2.82 -7.18 1.96
N MET A 141 1.81 -6.83 1.18
CA MET A 141 1.14 -7.75 0.27
C MET A 141 1.71 -7.57 -1.14
N VAL A 142 2.16 -8.68 -1.72
CA VAL A 142 2.81 -8.72 -3.04
C VAL A 142 1.77 -8.54 -4.15
N ALA A 143 2.16 -7.96 -5.28
CA ALA A 143 1.28 -7.71 -6.41
C ALA A 143 1.08 -8.94 -7.32
N LEU A 144 0.00 -8.88 -8.11
CA LEU A 144 -0.40 -9.92 -9.07
C LEU A 144 0.15 -9.70 -10.49
N ASN A 145 0.75 -8.54 -10.78
CA ASN A 145 1.34 -8.26 -12.09
C ASN A 145 2.72 -8.91 -12.25
N SER A 146 3.14 -9.10 -13.49
CA SER A 146 4.56 -9.18 -13.83
C SER A 146 5.16 -7.77 -13.83
N LEU A 147 6.37 -7.63 -13.30
CA LEU A 147 7.18 -6.43 -13.36
C LEU A 147 8.40 -6.74 -14.23
N ASN A 148 8.50 -6.07 -15.38
CA ASN A 148 9.58 -6.27 -16.36
C ASN A 148 9.76 -7.76 -16.72
N GLY A 149 8.65 -8.48 -16.90
CA GLY A 149 8.61 -9.88 -17.30
C GLY A 149 8.60 -10.91 -16.17
N THR A 150 8.85 -10.52 -14.92
CA THR A 150 8.85 -11.47 -13.78
C THR A 150 7.62 -11.26 -12.89
N PRO A 151 6.80 -12.28 -12.58
CA PRO A 151 5.71 -12.16 -11.60
C PRO A 151 6.24 -11.62 -10.26
N ALA A 152 5.61 -10.57 -9.71
CA ALA A 152 6.11 -9.95 -8.48
C ALA A 152 6.20 -10.93 -7.29
N THR A 153 5.36 -11.97 -7.28
CA THR A 153 5.34 -13.03 -6.26
C THR A 153 6.57 -13.95 -6.31
N SER A 154 7.24 -14.07 -7.46
CA SER A 154 8.46 -14.88 -7.64
C SER A 154 9.71 -14.04 -7.95
N ASP A 155 9.60 -12.71 -7.92
CA ASP A 155 10.69 -11.79 -8.20
C ASP A 155 11.64 -11.65 -6.99
N SER A 156 12.74 -12.41 -7.02
CA SER A 156 13.78 -12.37 -5.98
C SER A 156 14.47 -11.01 -5.87
N TRP A 157 14.65 -10.28 -6.97
CA TRP A 157 15.23 -8.95 -6.94
C TRP A 157 14.31 -7.98 -6.18
N LEU A 158 13.00 -8.03 -6.46
CA LEU A 158 12.03 -7.17 -5.79
C LEU A 158 11.86 -7.53 -4.30
N LEU A 159 11.66 -8.82 -3.99
CA LEU A 159 11.27 -9.26 -2.65
C LEU A 159 12.45 -9.46 -1.70
N LYS A 160 13.64 -9.76 -2.20
CA LYS A 160 14.84 -9.93 -1.39
C LYS A 160 15.75 -8.72 -1.52
N ASP A 161 16.27 -8.45 -2.70
CA ASP A 161 17.34 -7.45 -2.84
C ASP A 161 16.82 -6.03 -2.56
N VAL A 162 15.65 -5.65 -3.06
CA VAL A 162 15.06 -4.34 -2.78
C VAL A 162 14.41 -4.29 -1.40
N LEU A 163 13.43 -5.15 -1.15
CA LEU A 163 12.62 -5.04 0.07
C LEU A 163 13.40 -5.40 1.34
N ARG A 164 14.19 -6.47 1.34
CA ARG A 164 14.91 -6.95 2.54
C ARG A 164 16.28 -6.31 2.67
N ASP A 165 17.09 -6.36 1.61
CA ASP A 165 18.50 -6.00 1.69
C ASP A 165 18.69 -4.48 1.60
N GLN A 166 18.07 -3.81 0.62
CA GLN A 166 18.17 -2.35 0.48
C GLN A 166 17.30 -1.58 1.47
N TRP A 167 16.03 -1.97 1.64
CA TRP A 167 15.09 -1.23 2.50
C TRP A 167 15.08 -1.72 3.95
N GLY A 168 15.70 -2.87 4.23
CA GLY A 168 15.82 -3.37 5.60
C GLY A 168 14.51 -3.90 6.19
N PHE A 169 13.46 -4.15 5.39
CA PHE A 169 12.14 -4.53 5.91
C PHE A 169 12.18 -5.85 6.70
N LYS A 170 11.74 -5.81 7.96
CA LYS A 170 11.75 -6.97 8.88
C LYS A 170 10.39 -7.61 9.12
N GLY A 171 9.32 -7.05 8.54
CA GLY A 171 7.97 -7.57 8.70
C GLY A 171 7.64 -8.76 7.80
N ILE A 172 6.34 -9.01 7.65
CA ILE A 172 5.81 -10.18 6.96
C ILE A 172 5.52 -9.84 5.49
N THR A 173 5.90 -10.72 4.57
CA THR A 173 5.50 -10.67 3.16
C THR A 173 4.35 -11.64 2.93
N VAL A 174 3.22 -11.16 2.40
CA VAL A 174 2.01 -11.95 2.18
C VAL A 174 1.74 -12.01 0.67
N SER A 175 1.52 -13.20 0.12
CA SER A 175 1.08 -13.33 -1.27
C SER A 175 -0.34 -12.80 -1.45
N ASP A 176 -0.65 -12.20 -2.59
CA ASP A 176 -2.04 -11.95 -2.96
C ASP A 176 -2.80 -13.26 -3.25
N HIS A 177 -4.11 -13.16 -3.40
CA HIS A 177 -5.00 -14.29 -3.58
C HIS A 177 -4.66 -15.12 -4.82
N GLY A 178 -4.18 -16.35 -4.58
CA GLY A 178 -3.81 -17.29 -5.64
C GLY A 178 -2.56 -16.88 -6.43
N ALA A 179 -1.78 -15.91 -5.95
CA ALA A 179 -0.63 -15.37 -6.68
C ALA A 179 0.45 -16.43 -6.96
N ILE A 180 0.71 -17.31 -5.98
CA ILE A 180 1.70 -18.39 -6.11
C ILE A 180 1.31 -19.34 -7.26
N LYS A 181 0.05 -19.80 -7.29
CA LYS A 181 -0.47 -20.69 -8.35
C LYS A 181 -0.42 -20.07 -9.75
N ARG A 182 -0.41 -18.73 -9.85
CA ARG A 182 -0.35 -18.01 -11.13
C ARG A 182 1.08 -17.70 -11.57
N ALA A 183 2.07 -17.89 -10.69
CA ALA A 183 3.48 -17.63 -10.97
C ALA A 183 4.21 -18.86 -11.53
N ASP A 184 3.58 -20.04 -11.43
CA ASP A 184 3.96 -21.29 -12.11
C ASP A 184 3.46 -21.30 -13.56
#